data_AF-A0A838KP53-F1
#
_entry.id   AF-A0A838KP53-F1
#
_cell.length_a   1.000
_cell.length_b   1.000
_cell.length_c   1.000
_cell.angle_alpha   90.00
_cell.angle_beta   90.00
_cell.angle_gamma   90.00
#
_symmetry.space_group_name_H-M   'P 1'
#
loop_
_entity.id
_entity.type
_entity.pdbx_description
1 polymer ?
#
loop_
_entity_poly.entity_id
_entity_poly.type
_entity_poly.pdbx_seq_one_letter_code
_entity_poly.pdbx_strand_id
1 'polypeptide(L)'
;MSAGGVVRQLRLGIVNVGKGQNDCGISRQPAAPRCYVGPMNVKPNIFLRDGQLHCGRPNNRNTVGWGSLPGNQLGHTCYWWNGAQNMVEADMRLDPSRRTVLHYPANCSFKFDLQSLATHEWGHAFGLLHPGPGHARLTMAHLLPSCSKAPRTLGLGDWRGMRRLYGLR
;
A
#
# COMPACT_ATOMS: atom_id res chain seq x y z
N MET A 1 19.40 0.93 -0.42
CA MET A 1 18.52 0.71 0.76
C MET A 1 18.93 -0.61 1.41
N SER A 2 19.03 -0.71 2.73
CA SER A 2 19.30 -2.01 3.37
C SER A 2 18.05 -2.90 3.34
N ALA A 3 18.22 -4.21 3.18
CA ALA A 3 17.10 -5.16 3.16
C ALA A 3 16.26 -5.09 4.45
N GLY A 4 16.90 -4.97 5.62
CA GLY A 4 16.22 -4.81 6.90
C GLY A 4 15.41 -3.51 7.00
N GLY A 5 15.94 -2.40 6.49
CA GLY A 5 15.24 -1.11 6.49
C GLY A 5 13.98 -1.14 5.62
N VAL A 6 14.05 -1.81 4.47
CA VAL A 6 12.92 -2.00 3.55
C VAL A 6 11.80 -2.83 4.19
N VAL A 7 12.14 -4.01 4.73
CA VAL A 7 11.16 -4.89 5.40
C VAL A 7 10.47 -4.16 6.54
N ARG A 8 11.21 -3.33 7.29
CA ARG A 8 10.63 -2.50 8.35
C ARG A 8 9.58 -1.52 7.82
N GLN A 9 9.81 -0.84 6.70
CA GLN A 9 8.80 0.09 6.15
C GLN A 9 7.55 -0.65 5.64
N LEU A 10 7.71 -1.83 5.02
CA LEU A 10 6.57 -2.66 4.60
C LEU A 10 5.71 -3.09 5.80
N ARG A 11 6.36 -3.54 6.88
CA ARG A 11 5.70 -3.88 8.15
C ARG A 11 4.99 -2.68 8.79
N LEU A 12 5.59 -1.50 8.75
CA LEU A 12 4.93 -0.30 9.27
C LEU A 12 3.72 0.09 8.41
N GLY A 13 3.80 -0.04 7.09
CA GLY A 13 2.68 0.25 6.18
C GLY A 13 1.43 -0.59 6.49
N ILE A 14 1.57 -1.90 6.66
CA ILE A 14 0.41 -2.76 6.99
C ILE A 14 -0.16 -2.45 8.39
N VAL A 15 0.71 -2.03 9.32
CA VAL A 15 0.29 -1.57 10.66
C VAL A 15 -0.49 -0.26 10.59
N ASN A 16 -0.03 0.68 9.77
CA ASN A 16 -0.70 1.97 9.56
C ASN A 16 -2.15 1.78 9.12
N VAL A 17 -2.36 0.96 8.09
CA VAL A 17 -3.70 0.67 7.56
C VAL A 17 -4.53 -0.12 8.56
N GLY A 18 -4.03 -1.27 9.02
CA GLY A 18 -4.83 -2.18 9.84
C GLY A 18 -5.10 -1.70 11.27
N LYS A 19 -4.28 -0.80 11.83
CA LYS A 19 -4.63 -0.08 13.08
C LYS A 19 -5.37 1.22 12.84
N GLY A 20 -5.54 1.66 11.60
CA GLY A 20 -6.08 2.97 11.29
C GLY A 20 -5.27 4.11 11.93
N GLN A 21 -3.94 4.04 11.86
CA GLN A 21 -3.07 5.13 12.32
C GLN A 21 -3.45 6.40 11.57
N ASN A 22 -3.84 7.44 12.28
CA ASN A 22 -4.37 8.67 11.69
C ASN A 22 -3.81 9.89 12.43
N ASP A 23 -3.78 11.03 11.75
CA ASP A 23 -3.44 12.35 12.28
C ASP A 23 -4.70 13.16 12.65
N CYS A 24 -5.88 12.55 12.56
CA CYS A 24 -7.18 13.15 12.81
C CYS A 24 -7.66 13.02 14.26
N GLY A 25 -6.83 12.50 15.17
CA GLY A 25 -7.14 12.35 16.60
C GLY A 25 -8.10 11.21 16.95
N ILE A 26 -8.38 10.29 16.03
CA ILE A 26 -9.30 9.18 16.28
C ILE A 26 -8.55 8.04 16.98
N SER A 27 -8.95 7.72 18.21
CA SER A 27 -8.32 6.69 19.04
C SER A 27 -8.82 5.26 18.76
N ARG A 28 -10.04 5.10 18.26
CA ARG A 28 -10.61 3.79 17.93
C ARG A 28 -9.92 3.20 16.70
N GLN A 29 -9.64 1.90 16.74
CA GLN A 29 -8.92 1.21 15.68
C GLN A 29 -9.89 0.32 14.88
N PRO A 30 -9.74 0.23 13.54
CA PRO A 30 -10.43 -0.77 12.75
C PRO A 30 -10.11 -2.19 13.22
N ALA A 31 -11.06 -3.11 13.10
CA ALA A 31 -10.85 -4.53 13.44
C ALA A 31 -10.17 -5.34 12.32
N ALA A 32 -9.42 -4.68 11.45
CA ALA A 32 -8.70 -5.31 10.36
C ALA A 32 -7.61 -6.27 10.88
N PRO A 33 -7.65 -7.58 10.54
CA PRO A 33 -6.57 -8.51 10.81
C PRO A 33 -5.35 -8.18 9.95
N ARG A 34 -4.14 -8.37 10.48
CA ARG A 34 -2.90 -8.09 9.75
C ARG A 34 -1.77 -8.95 10.27
N CYS A 35 -1.00 -9.53 9.35
CA CYS A 35 0.23 -10.24 9.68
C CYS A 35 1.23 -10.04 8.53
N TYR A 36 2.48 -9.74 8.87
CA TYR A 36 3.57 -9.72 7.90
C TYR A 36 4.58 -10.78 8.30
N VAL A 37 4.56 -11.91 7.59
CA VAL A 37 5.32 -13.11 7.96
C VAL A 37 6.82 -12.98 7.70
N GLY A 38 7.24 -12.07 6.83
CA GLY A 38 8.66 -11.85 6.52
C GLY A 38 9.00 -12.06 5.05
N PRO A 39 10.30 -12.03 4.70
CA PRO A 39 10.77 -12.35 3.36
C PRO A 39 10.43 -13.79 2.96
N MET A 40 10.14 -13.99 1.67
CA MET A 40 9.95 -15.30 1.08
C MET A 40 10.46 -15.30 -0.36
N ASN A 41 10.78 -16.47 -0.91
CA ASN A 41 11.24 -16.61 -2.29
C ASN A 41 10.06 -16.81 -3.27
N VAL A 42 9.02 -15.99 -3.15
CA VAL A 42 7.84 -16.00 -4.01
C VAL A 42 7.58 -14.59 -4.49
N LYS A 43 7.37 -14.43 -5.80
CA LYS A 43 7.09 -13.14 -6.43
C LYS A 43 5.58 -12.86 -6.48
N PRO A 44 5.17 -11.58 -6.49
CA PRO A 44 3.80 -11.19 -6.84
C PRO A 44 3.38 -11.77 -8.18
N ASN A 45 2.14 -12.27 -8.24
CA ASN A 45 1.50 -12.71 -9.47
C ASN A 45 1.00 -11.51 -10.29
N ILE A 46 1.93 -10.61 -10.60
CA ILE A 46 1.74 -9.37 -11.33
C ILE A 46 2.79 -9.34 -12.44
N PHE A 47 2.35 -9.43 -13.68
CA PHE A 47 3.22 -9.49 -14.84
C PHE A 47 2.93 -8.36 -15.82
N LEU A 48 3.95 -8.01 -16.61
CA LEU A 48 3.85 -7.02 -17.67
C LEU A 48 3.63 -7.77 -18.99
N ARG A 49 2.59 -7.41 -19.73
CA ARG A 49 2.33 -7.91 -21.07
C ARG A 49 1.88 -6.74 -21.93
N ASP A 50 2.54 -6.56 -23.08
CA ASP A 50 2.25 -5.48 -24.04
C ASP A 50 2.26 -4.07 -23.40
N GLY A 51 3.20 -3.85 -22.46
CA GLY A 51 3.33 -2.57 -21.75
C GLY A 51 2.29 -2.31 -20.66
N GLN A 52 1.38 -3.25 -20.41
CA GLN A 52 0.34 -3.16 -19.39
C GLN A 52 0.57 -4.15 -18.25
N LEU A 53 0.15 -3.78 -17.04
CA LEU A 53 0.17 -4.68 -15.89
C LEU A 53 -1.06 -5.57 -15.90
N HIS A 54 -0.84 -6.85 -15.62
CA HIS A 54 -1.89 -7.85 -15.52
C HIS A 54 -1.79 -8.58 -14.19
N CYS A 55 -2.95 -8.79 -13.56
CA CYS A 55 -3.08 -9.66 -12.41
C CYS A 55 -3.20 -11.11 -12.88
N GLY A 56 -2.36 -11.99 -12.32
CA GLY A 56 -2.50 -13.42 -12.54
C GLY A 56 -3.67 -14.03 -11.77
N ARG A 57 -3.61 -15.35 -11.57
CA ARG A 57 -4.59 -16.08 -10.74
C ARG A 57 -4.19 -16.04 -9.26
N PRO A 58 -5.14 -16.03 -8.32
CA PRO A 58 -4.79 -16.16 -6.91
C PRO A 58 -4.06 -17.49 -6.67
N ASN A 59 -3.04 -17.50 -5.83
CA ASN A 59 -2.20 -18.66 -5.52
C ASN A 59 -2.21 -19.05 -4.02
N ASN A 60 -3.21 -18.56 -3.29
CA ASN A 60 -3.40 -18.68 -1.84
C ASN A 60 -2.29 -18.03 -1.02
N ARG A 61 -1.63 -16.99 -1.54
CA ARG A 61 -0.59 -16.25 -0.83
C ARG A 61 -0.71 -14.77 -1.11
N ASN A 62 -0.66 -13.97 -0.04
CA ASN A 62 -0.49 -12.53 -0.18
C ASN A 62 1.00 -12.22 -0.25
N THR A 63 1.45 -11.57 -1.32
CA THR A 63 2.86 -11.32 -1.55
C THR A 63 3.15 -9.85 -1.82
N VAL A 64 4.29 -9.35 -1.35
CA VAL A 64 4.82 -8.05 -1.73
C VAL A 64 6.21 -8.25 -2.29
N GLY A 65 6.47 -7.67 -3.46
CA GLY A 65 7.74 -7.84 -4.15
C GLY A 65 8.11 -6.65 -5.01
N TRP A 66 9.31 -6.75 -5.59
CA TRP A 66 9.91 -5.70 -6.39
C TRP A 66 9.86 -6.05 -7.87
N GLY A 67 9.67 -5.05 -8.71
CA GLY A 67 9.86 -5.19 -10.15
C GLY A 67 9.41 -3.96 -10.92
N SER A 68 9.86 -3.84 -12.17
CA SER A 68 9.54 -2.69 -13.03
C SER A 68 8.03 -2.53 -13.22
N LEU A 69 7.53 -1.30 -13.17
CA LEU A 69 6.15 -0.96 -13.55
C LEU A 69 6.17 -0.07 -14.81
N PRO A 70 5.09 0.03 -15.60
CA PRO A 70 5.05 0.93 -16.75
C PRO A 70 4.86 2.40 -16.33
N GLY A 71 5.29 3.31 -17.20
CA GLY A 71 5.10 4.75 -17.02
C GLY A 71 5.80 5.32 -15.78
N ASN A 72 5.04 6.04 -14.94
CA ASN A 72 5.50 6.67 -13.69
C ASN A 72 4.98 5.98 -12.43
N GLN A 73 4.41 4.77 -12.54
CA GLN A 73 3.83 4.04 -11.40
C GLN A 73 4.88 3.66 -10.37
N LEU A 74 4.59 3.89 -9.09
CA LEU A 74 5.47 3.55 -7.97
C LEU A 74 5.15 2.17 -7.37
N GLY A 75 3.87 1.81 -7.39
CA GLY A 75 3.32 0.57 -6.87
C GLY A 75 2.10 0.15 -7.68
N HIS A 76 1.75 -1.13 -7.56
CA HIS A 76 0.53 -1.70 -8.09
C HIS A 76 0.08 -2.84 -7.20
N THR A 77 -1.22 -2.89 -6.91
CA THR A 77 -1.83 -3.94 -6.10
C THR A 77 -2.89 -4.67 -6.92
N CYS A 78 -2.71 -5.98 -7.07
CA CYS A 78 -3.73 -6.90 -7.56
C CYS A 78 -4.46 -7.51 -6.37
N TYR A 79 -5.76 -7.72 -6.49
CA TYR A 79 -6.56 -8.36 -5.46
C TYR A 79 -7.67 -9.19 -6.09
N TRP A 80 -8.08 -10.25 -5.38
CA TRP A 80 -9.03 -11.23 -5.89
C TRP A 80 -10.17 -11.45 -4.91
N TRP A 81 -11.34 -11.74 -5.47
CA TRP A 81 -12.58 -11.96 -4.74
C TRP A 81 -13.07 -13.39 -4.96
N ASN A 82 -13.70 -13.97 -3.95
CA ASN A 82 -14.44 -15.21 -4.10
C ASN A 82 -15.89 -14.96 -4.57
N GLY A 83 -16.63 -16.03 -4.86
CA GLY A 83 -18.04 -15.94 -5.31
C GLY A 83 -18.99 -15.29 -4.28
N ALA A 84 -18.58 -15.19 -3.02
CA ALA A 84 -19.33 -14.53 -1.96
C ALA A 84 -18.93 -13.05 -1.77
N GLN A 85 -18.22 -12.46 -2.74
CA GLN A 85 -17.75 -11.06 -2.70
C GLN A 85 -16.87 -10.75 -1.48
N ASN A 86 -16.10 -11.74 -1.01
CA ASN A 86 -15.05 -11.49 -0.04
C ASN A 86 -13.70 -11.43 -0.77
N MET A 87 -12.90 -10.42 -0.45
CA MET A 87 -11.53 -10.34 -0.91
C MET A 87 -10.71 -11.42 -0.19
N VAL A 88 -10.05 -12.28 -0.95
CA VAL A 88 -9.38 -13.48 -0.44
C VAL A 88 -7.86 -13.44 -0.56
N GLU A 89 -7.35 -12.62 -1.46
CA GLU A 89 -5.92 -12.51 -1.74
C GLU A 89 -5.60 -11.14 -2.34
N ALA A 90 -4.39 -10.65 -2.07
CA ALA A 90 -3.82 -9.47 -2.68
C ALA A 90 -2.30 -9.60 -2.82
N ASP A 91 -1.80 -9.13 -3.96
CA ASP A 91 -0.40 -9.07 -4.31
C ASP A 91 0.01 -7.63 -4.62
N MET A 92 1.22 -7.26 -4.20
CA MET A 92 1.77 -5.91 -4.36
C MET A 92 3.11 -5.95 -5.11
N ARG A 93 3.22 -5.20 -6.19
CA ARG A 93 4.48 -4.97 -6.91
C ARG A 93 4.90 -3.52 -6.75
N LEU A 94 6.08 -3.31 -6.17
CA LEU A 94 6.67 -1.98 -5.97
C LEU A 94 7.88 -1.78 -6.89
N ASP A 95 8.07 -0.57 -7.41
CA ASP A 95 9.22 -0.25 -8.24
C ASP A 95 10.30 0.50 -7.43
N PRO A 96 11.42 -0.15 -7.07
CA PRO A 96 12.47 0.48 -6.27
C PRO A 96 13.33 1.45 -7.09
N SER A 97 13.24 1.45 -8.43
CA SER A 97 14.06 2.32 -9.30
C SER A 97 13.51 3.75 -9.39
N ARG A 98 12.24 3.97 -9.03
CA ARG A 98 11.53 5.24 -9.23
C ARG A 98 11.66 6.24 -8.08
N ARG A 99 12.87 6.45 -7.57
CA ARG A 99 13.17 7.51 -6.59
C ARG A 99 12.48 7.32 -5.23
N THR A 100 12.06 6.09 -4.93
CA THR A 100 11.57 5.69 -3.61
C THR A 100 12.72 5.58 -2.62
N VAL A 101 12.54 6.12 -1.41
CA VAL A 101 13.59 6.21 -0.38
C VAL A 101 13.07 5.83 1.00
N LEU A 102 13.98 5.41 1.88
CA LEU A 102 13.68 5.15 3.30
C LEU A 102 13.71 6.45 4.14
N HIS A 103 14.56 7.39 3.73
CA HIS A 103 14.78 8.68 4.38
C HIS A 103 14.97 9.73 3.29
N TYR A 104 14.39 10.92 3.51
CA TYR A 104 14.60 12.04 2.61
C TYR A 104 15.98 12.66 2.84
N PRO A 105 16.69 13.04 1.77
CA PRO A 105 17.86 13.91 1.90
C PRO A 105 17.41 15.31 2.34
N ALA A 106 18.33 16.11 2.91
CA ALA A 106 18.03 17.46 3.38
C ALA A 106 17.38 18.34 2.29
N ASN A 107 17.96 18.33 1.08
CA ASN A 107 17.41 19.02 -0.09
C ASN A 107 16.53 18.06 -0.91
N CYS A 108 15.45 17.57 -0.30
CA CYS A 108 14.57 16.62 -0.97
C CYS A 108 13.94 17.22 -2.22
N SER A 109 14.16 16.57 -3.35
CA SER A 109 13.46 16.86 -4.60
C SER A 109 13.04 15.56 -5.26
N PHE A 110 11.74 15.46 -5.57
CA PHE A 110 11.12 14.35 -6.30
C PHE A 110 11.54 12.97 -5.77
N LYS A 111 11.51 12.79 -4.45
CA LYS A 111 11.67 11.48 -3.79
C LYS A 111 10.36 11.07 -3.14
N PHE A 112 10.10 9.77 -3.11
CA PHE A 112 8.88 9.20 -2.56
C PHE A 112 9.19 8.34 -1.34
N ASP A 113 8.38 8.46 -0.30
CA ASP A 113 8.62 7.71 0.94
C ASP A 113 8.13 6.28 0.79
N LEU A 114 8.99 5.30 1.08
CA LEU A 114 8.64 3.88 0.92
C LEU A 114 7.50 3.46 1.85
N GLN A 115 7.44 3.97 3.09
CA GLN A 115 6.36 3.60 4.01
C GLN A 115 5.04 4.22 3.57
N SER A 116 5.04 5.46 3.08
CA SER A 116 3.87 6.08 2.46
C SER A 116 3.35 5.26 1.27
N LEU A 117 4.23 4.88 0.34
CA LEU A 117 3.89 4.02 -0.79
C LEU A 117 3.33 2.67 -0.32
N ALA A 118 4.01 2.01 0.62
CA ALA A 118 3.53 0.74 1.16
C ALA A 118 2.17 0.91 1.84
N THR A 119 1.94 1.98 2.60
CA THR A 119 0.66 2.25 3.27
C THR A 119 -0.48 2.39 2.24
N HIS A 120 -0.23 3.07 1.12
CA HIS A 120 -1.19 3.19 0.02
C HIS A 120 -1.53 1.81 -0.59
N GLU A 121 -0.53 1.05 -0.98
CA GLU A 121 -0.74 -0.26 -1.61
C GLU A 121 -1.35 -1.28 -0.64
N TRP A 122 -0.97 -1.24 0.64
CA TRP A 122 -1.66 -2.01 1.68
C TRP A 122 -3.13 -1.62 1.78
N GLY A 123 -3.47 -0.33 1.62
CA GLY A 123 -4.86 0.11 1.58
C GLY A 123 -5.67 -0.62 0.51
N HIS A 124 -5.12 -0.78 -0.71
CA HIS A 124 -5.72 -1.61 -1.74
C HIS A 124 -5.81 -3.08 -1.34
N ALA A 125 -4.78 -3.64 -0.72
CA ALA A 125 -4.79 -5.01 -0.18
C ALA A 125 -5.77 -5.21 1.00
N PHE A 126 -6.31 -4.12 1.57
CA PHE A 126 -7.41 -4.09 2.53
C PHE A 126 -8.75 -3.69 1.89
N GLY A 127 -8.81 -3.52 0.57
CA GLY A 127 -10.03 -3.24 -0.17
C GLY A 127 -10.41 -1.76 -0.26
N LEU A 128 -9.53 -0.84 0.15
CA LEU A 128 -9.73 0.59 -0.12
C LEU A 128 -9.50 0.89 -1.60
N LEU A 129 -10.33 1.77 -2.15
CA LEU A 129 -10.15 2.32 -3.50
C LEU A 129 -9.58 3.73 -3.41
N HIS A 130 -9.12 4.26 -4.54
CA HIS A 130 -8.80 5.69 -4.63
C HIS A 130 -10.05 6.52 -4.32
N PRO A 131 -9.90 7.66 -3.61
CA PRO A 131 -11.02 8.53 -3.35
C PRO A 131 -11.44 9.27 -4.62
N GLY A 132 -12.66 9.82 -4.61
CA GLY A 132 -13.13 10.70 -5.66
C GLY A 132 -12.34 12.02 -5.75
N PRO A 133 -12.69 12.89 -6.71
CA PRO A 133 -12.07 14.20 -6.90
C PRO A 133 -12.07 15.05 -5.61
N GLY A 134 -11.06 15.91 -5.44
CA GLY A 134 -10.95 16.82 -4.30
C GLY A 134 -10.27 16.23 -3.04
N HIS A 135 -9.84 14.97 -3.08
CA HIS A 135 -9.26 14.27 -1.93
C HIS A 135 -7.76 13.93 -2.07
N ALA A 136 -7.00 14.76 -2.79
CA ALA A 136 -5.57 14.55 -3.07
C ALA A 136 -4.65 14.48 -1.84
N ARG A 137 -5.16 14.80 -0.64
CA ARG A 137 -4.40 14.71 0.63
C ARG A 137 -4.63 13.38 1.38
N LEU A 138 -5.55 12.54 0.92
CA LEU A 138 -5.78 11.23 1.52
C LEU A 138 -4.66 10.26 1.18
N THR A 139 -4.45 9.25 2.03
CA THR A 139 -3.46 8.20 1.82
C THR A 139 -3.72 7.43 0.55
N MET A 140 -5.00 7.18 0.25
CA MET A 140 -5.42 6.48 -0.97
C MET A 140 -5.51 7.40 -2.19
N ALA A 141 -5.08 8.67 -2.13
CA ALA A 141 -5.02 9.50 -3.32
C ALA A 141 -4.14 8.85 -4.41
N HIS A 142 -4.59 8.92 -5.66
CA HIS A 142 -3.91 8.28 -6.81
C HIS A 142 -2.42 8.67 -6.94
N LEU A 143 -2.08 9.90 -6.56
CA LEU A 143 -0.72 10.42 -6.63
C LEU A 143 -0.11 10.50 -5.24
N LEU A 144 1.07 9.91 -5.08
CA LEU A 144 1.85 10.07 -3.86
C LEU A 144 2.55 11.44 -3.86
N PRO A 145 2.43 12.26 -2.81
CA PRO A 145 3.13 13.54 -2.73
C PRO A 145 4.64 13.33 -2.65
N SER A 146 5.39 14.11 -3.44
CA SER A 146 6.85 14.12 -3.38
C SER A 146 7.31 14.73 -2.05
N CYS A 147 8.39 14.19 -1.49
CA CYS A 147 9.04 14.71 -0.29
C CYS A 147 8.11 14.87 0.94
N SER A 148 7.06 14.05 1.04
CA SER A 148 6.11 14.06 2.15
C SER A 148 5.91 12.67 2.77
N LYS A 149 5.84 12.66 4.11
CA LYS A 149 5.49 11.48 4.91
C LYS A 149 4.02 11.45 5.33
N ALA A 150 3.21 12.43 4.91
CA ALA A 150 1.79 12.50 5.29
C ALA A 150 1.01 11.20 5.01
N PRO A 151 1.22 10.49 3.88
CA PRO A 151 0.52 9.23 3.61
C PRO A 151 0.98 8.04 4.49
N ARG A 152 1.89 8.22 5.44
CA ARG A 152 2.15 7.20 6.47
C ARG A 152 0.97 7.07 7.45
N THR A 153 0.06 8.03 7.51
CA THR A 153 -1.16 7.98 8.32
C THR A 153 -2.37 8.07 7.43
N LEU A 154 -3.46 7.42 7.83
CA LEU A 154 -4.77 7.47 7.18
C LEU A 154 -5.41 8.83 7.42
N GLY A 155 -5.82 9.46 6.31
CA GLY A 155 -6.75 10.59 6.40
C GLY A 155 -8.14 10.11 6.82
N LEU A 156 -9.01 11.06 7.20
CA LEU A 156 -10.34 10.75 7.72
C LEU A 156 -11.18 9.86 6.77
N GLY A 157 -11.07 10.06 5.46
CA GLY A 157 -11.75 9.24 4.45
C GLY A 157 -11.26 7.79 4.45
N ASP A 158 -9.94 7.60 4.44
CA ASP A 158 -9.32 6.27 4.45
C ASP A 158 -9.65 5.51 5.74
N TRP A 159 -9.59 6.18 6.90
CA TRP A 159 -9.97 5.60 8.18
C TRP A 159 -11.45 5.17 8.21
N ARG A 160 -12.35 6.02 7.69
CA ARG A 160 -13.78 5.70 7.59
C ARG A 160 -14.02 4.50 6.66
N GLY A 161 -13.25 4.39 5.57
CA GLY A 161 -13.25 3.22 4.69
C GLY A 161 -12.88 1.95 5.44
N MET A 162 -11.77 1.97 6.19
CA MET A 162 -11.35 0.82 7.00
C MET A 162 -12.39 0.44 8.05
N ARG A 163 -12.99 1.41 8.73
CA ARG A 163 -14.11 1.16 9.66
C ARG A 163 -15.30 0.52 8.96
N ARG A 164 -15.63 0.98 7.75
CA ARG A 164 -16.78 0.44 6.99
C ARG A 164 -16.57 -1.02 6.61
N LEU A 165 -15.33 -1.38 6.24
CA LEU A 165 -14.96 -2.73 5.80
C LEU A 165 -14.79 -3.71 6.97
N TYR A 166 -14.20 -3.25 8.08
CA TYR A 166 -13.76 -4.16 9.16
C TYR A 166 -14.39 -3.88 10.52
N GLY A 167 -15.26 -2.88 10.67
CA GLY A 167 -15.77 -2.46 11.98
C GLY A 167 -14.69 -1.86 12.88
N LEU A 168 -14.98 -1.77 14.18
CA LEU A 168 -14.06 -1.25 15.20
C LEU A 168 -13.74 -2.32 16.22
N ARG A 169 -12.54 -2.22 16.82
CA ARG A 169 -12.16 -2.93 18.04
C ARG A 169 -12.57 -2.13 19.27
#